data_AF-A0A925XHU3-F1
#
_entry.id   AF-A0A925XHU3-F1
#
_cell.length_a   1.000
_cell.length_b   1.000
_cell.length_c   1.000
_cell.angle_alpha   90.00
_cell.angle_beta   90.00
_cell.angle_gamma   90.00
#
_symmetry.space_group_name_H-M   'P 1'
#
loop_
_entity.id
_entity.type
_entity.pdbx_description
1 polymer ?
#
loop_
_entity_poly.entity_id
_entity_poly.type
_entity_poly.pdbx_seq_one_letter_code
_entity_poly.pdbx_strand_id
1 'polypeptide(L)'
;QTPDLYRSLAGRPYAELIEVGDRVLDTAERCLGRSLNATDLLIDAPPTHKEVEFKVDIFHPKEGVYRPLSQVSPVVAALAKTQFDDYVKRVRVFAEPTLAKELAGRSEFVEWLTEAAR
;
A
#
# COMPACT_ATOMS: atom_id res chain seq x y z
N GLN A 1 13.29 -0.85 -1.59
CA GLN A 1 11.94 -1.45 -1.80
C GLN A 1 12.07 -2.40 -2.98
N THR A 2 11.67 -3.65 -2.84
CA THR A 2 11.77 -4.65 -3.92
C THR A 2 10.57 -4.50 -4.84
N PRO A 3 10.73 -4.20 -6.14
CA PRO A 3 9.60 -3.89 -7.04
C PRO A 3 8.55 -5.01 -7.13
N ASP A 4 8.98 -6.27 -7.13
CA ASP A 4 8.08 -7.41 -7.26
C ASP A 4 7.26 -7.65 -5.98
N LEU A 5 7.88 -7.52 -4.81
CA LEU A 5 7.18 -7.58 -3.52
C LEU A 5 6.21 -6.40 -3.33
N TYR A 6 6.58 -5.21 -3.83
CA TYR A 6 5.65 -4.09 -3.84
C TYR A 6 4.41 -4.42 -4.67
N ARG A 7 4.59 -4.93 -5.89
CA ARG A 7 3.47 -5.28 -6.78
C ARG A 7 2.63 -6.42 -6.24
N SER A 8 3.22 -7.36 -5.50
CA SER A 8 2.46 -8.46 -4.89
C SER A 8 1.59 -8.00 -3.71
N LEU A 9 1.89 -6.87 -3.07
CA LEU A 9 1.14 -6.36 -1.92
C LEU A 9 0.26 -5.15 -2.25
N ALA A 10 0.70 -4.29 -3.17
CA ALA A 10 -0.03 -3.08 -3.56
C ALA A 10 -1.33 -3.44 -4.30
N GLY A 11 -2.42 -2.79 -3.91
CA GLY A 11 -3.72 -3.02 -4.51
C GLY A 11 -4.43 -4.30 -4.03
N ARG A 12 -3.92 -4.99 -2.99
CA ARG A 12 -4.64 -6.09 -2.36
C ARG A 12 -5.80 -5.59 -1.49
N PRO A 13 -6.94 -6.29 -1.45
CA PRO A 13 -7.99 -6.05 -0.47
C PRO A 13 -7.46 -6.18 0.97
N TYR A 14 -8.07 -5.44 1.89
CA TYR A 14 -7.66 -5.44 3.30
C TYR A 14 -7.66 -6.84 3.94
N ALA A 15 -8.65 -7.67 3.62
CA ALA A 15 -8.72 -9.05 4.13
C ALA A 15 -7.51 -9.90 3.70
N GLU A 16 -7.09 -9.78 2.45
CA GLU A 16 -5.91 -10.51 1.96
C GLU A 16 -4.61 -10.01 2.63
N LEU A 17 -4.51 -8.70 2.92
CA LEU A 17 -3.34 -8.17 3.63
C LEU A 17 -3.24 -8.70 5.07
N ILE A 18 -4.37 -8.94 5.74
CA ILE A 18 -4.41 -9.62 7.04
C ILE A 18 -3.89 -11.05 6.89
N GLU A 19 -4.40 -11.81 5.92
CA GLU A 19 -3.98 -13.20 5.69
C GLU A 19 -2.48 -13.31 5.36
N VAL A 20 -1.93 -12.33 4.62
CA VAL A 20 -0.49 -12.24 4.40
C VAL A 20 0.25 -11.96 5.72
N GLY A 21 -0.25 -11.02 6.53
CA GLY A 21 0.31 -10.71 7.84
C GLY A 21 0.34 -11.92 8.78
N ASP A 22 -0.76 -12.67 8.84
CA ASP A 22 -0.90 -13.88 9.65
C ASP A 22 0.10 -14.95 9.22
N ARG A 23 0.26 -15.20 7.91
CA ARG A 23 1.27 -16.14 7.39
C ARG A 23 2.71 -15.74 7.74
N VAL A 24 2.99 -14.44 7.77
CA VAL A 24 4.30 -13.93 8.20
C VAL A 24 4.48 -14.14 9.70
N LEU A 25 3.46 -13.87 10.51
CA LEU A 25 3.48 -14.10 11.95
C LEU A 25 3.67 -15.58 12.29
N ASP A 26 2.97 -16.51 11.63
CA ASP A 26 3.15 -17.95 11.81
C ASP A 26 4.59 -18.41 11.54
N THR A 27 5.24 -17.77 10.55
CA THR A 27 6.64 -18.04 10.21
C THR A 27 7.57 -17.44 11.27
N ALA A 28 7.29 -16.21 11.70
CA ALA A 28 8.06 -15.53 12.75
C ALA A 28 7.96 -16.26 14.10
N GLU A 29 6.79 -16.72 14.52
CA GLU A 29 6.59 -17.51 15.75
C GLU A 29 7.46 -18.77 15.75
N ARG A 30 7.44 -19.53 14.64
CA ARG A 30 8.28 -20.73 14.47
C ARG A 30 9.77 -20.43 14.52
N CYS A 31 10.20 -19.31 13.94
CA CYS A 31 11.61 -18.93 13.89
C CYS A 31 12.13 -18.24 15.17
N LEU A 32 11.25 -17.59 15.93
CA LEU A 32 11.60 -16.85 17.16
C LEU A 32 11.32 -17.66 18.42
N GLY A 33 10.49 -18.71 18.33
CA GLY A 33 10.17 -19.58 19.46
C GLY A 33 9.32 -18.91 20.53
N ARG A 34 8.54 -17.89 20.17
CA ARG A 34 7.59 -17.20 21.05
C ARG A 34 6.26 -16.99 20.34
N SER A 35 5.19 -16.83 21.12
CA SER A 35 3.89 -16.47 20.58
C SER A 35 3.84 -14.98 20.25
N LEU A 36 3.18 -14.66 19.14
CA LEU A 36 2.91 -13.33 18.61
C LEU A 36 1.40 -13.16 18.43
N ASN A 37 0.91 -11.93 18.57
CA ASN A 37 -0.48 -11.57 18.35
C ASN A 37 -0.67 -11.06 16.93
N ALA A 38 -1.90 -11.16 16.40
CA ALA A 38 -2.25 -10.63 15.08
C ALA A 38 -1.94 -9.14 14.91
N THR A 39 -1.90 -8.36 15.99
CA THR A 39 -1.57 -6.92 15.97
C THR A 39 -0.08 -6.63 16.09
N ASP A 40 0.76 -7.65 16.33
CA ASP A 40 2.20 -7.46 16.47
C ASP A 40 2.88 -7.17 15.13
N LEU A 41 2.20 -7.44 14.00
CA LEU A 41 2.63 -7.06 12.66
C LEU A 41 1.44 -6.57 11.83
N LEU A 42 1.59 -5.41 11.19
CA LEU A 42 0.58 -4.80 10.33
C LEU A 42 1.17 -4.45 8.97
N ILE A 43 0.47 -4.81 7.90
CA ILE A 43 0.82 -4.44 6.53
C ILE A 43 -0.10 -3.30 6.09
N ASP A 44 0.49 -2.15 5.80
CA ASP A 44 -0.17 -0.99 5.20
C ASP A 44 0.22 -0.94 3.72
N ALA A 45 -0.74 -1.15 2.83
CA ALA A 45 -0.52 -1.16 1.39
C ALA A 45 -1.51 -0.23 0.67
N PRO A 46 -1.14 0.31 -0.50
CA PRO A 46 -2.04 1.10 -1.32
C PRO A 46 -3.35 0.32 -1.61
N PRO A 47 -4.53 0.97 -1.49
CA PRO A 47 -5.82 0.31 -1.71
C PRO A 47 -6.03 -0.08 -3.18
N THR A 48 -7.01 -0.96 -3.43
CA THR A 48 -7.42 -1.42 -4.77
C THR A 48 -7.85 -0.28 -5.70
N HIS A 49 -8.47 0.77 -5.14
CA HIS A 49 -8.96 1.93 -5.89
C HIS A 49 -7.94 3.07 -5.84
N LYS A 50 -7.69 3.69 -6.99
CA LYS A 50 -6.85 4.89 -7.09
C LYS A 50 -7.61 6.09 -6.56
N GLU A 51 -6.99 6.86 -5.68
CA GLU A 51 -7.66 7.97 -4.95
C GLU A 51 -7.63 9.30 -5.71
N VAL A 52 -7.44 9.28 -7.03
CA VAL A 52 -7.29 10.52 -7.80
C VAL A 52 -8.62 10.91 -8.46
N GLU A 53 -9.60 11.25 -7.63
CA GLU A 53 -10.84 11.90 -8.08
C GLU A 53 -10.78 13.41 -7.81
N PHE A 54 -10.27 14.19 -8.75
CA PHE A 54 -10.33 15.65 -8.69
C PHE A 54 -11.76 16.14 -9.02
N LYS A 55 -12.66 16.12 -8.02
CA LYS A 55 -14.04 16.64 -8.12
C LYS A 55 -14.11 18.15 -7.88
N VAL A 56 -13.45 18.91 -8.74
CA VAL A 56 -13.44 20.37 -8.70
C VAL A 56 -14.01 20.90 -10.01
N ASP A 57 -15.03 21.74 -9.93
CA ASP A 57 -15.58 22.43 -11.09
C ASP A 57 -15.02 23.86 -11.17
N ILE A 58 -14.65 24.26 -12.39
CA ILE A 58 -14.12 25.58 -12.71
C ILE A 58 -15.22 26.36 -13.42
N PHE A 59 -15.57 27.51 -12.85
CA PHE A 59 -16.50 28.43 -13.48
C PHE A 59 -15.82 29.20 -14.61
N HIS A 60 -16.45 29.24 -15.79
CA HIS A 60 -16.01 30.01 -16.95
C HIS A 60 -16.91 31.25 -17.13
N PRO A 61 -16.51 32.44 -16.63
CA PRO A 61 -17.38 33.61 -16.60
C PRO A 61 -17.84 34.09 -17.98
N LYS A 62 -17.02 33.88 -19.01
CA LYS A 62 -17.32 34.29 -20.40
C LYS A 62 -18.44 33.47 -21.04
N GLU A 63 -18.69 32.27 -20.54
CA GLU A 63 -19.64 31.31 -21.10
C GLU A 63 -20.78 30.97 -20.12
N GLY A 64 -20.65 31.38 -18.85
CA GLY A 64 -21.67 31.12 -17.82
C GLY A 64 -21.80 29.64 -17.42
N VAL A 65 -20.78 28.82 -17.67
CA VAL A 65 -20.80 27.38 -17.43
C VAL A 65 -19.73 26.92 -16.46
N TYR A 66 -19.99 25.81 -15.78
CA TYR A 66 -19.00 25.08 -14.99
C TYR A 66 -18.44 23.93 -15.81
N ARG A 67 -17.13 23.70 -15.70
CA ARG A 67 -16.44 22.57 -16.32
C ARG A 67 -15.55 21.87 -15.30
N PRO A 68 -15.49 20.52 -15.28
CA PRO A 68 -14.56 19.81 -14.43
C PRO A 68 -13.11 20.26 -14.67
N LEU A 69 -12.34 20.39 -13.59
CA LEU A 69 -10.92 20.77 -13.63
C LEU A 69 -10.10 19.84 -14.54
N SER A 70 -10.45 18.56 -14.59
CA SER A 70 -9.82 17.56 -15.46
C SER A 70 -10.02 17.83 -16.96
N GLN A 71 -11.04 18.59 -17.36
CA GLN A 71 -11.27 18.96 -18.76
C GLN A 71 -10.48 20.20 -19.19
N VAL A 72 -10.07 21.04 -18.22
CA VAL A 72 -9.45 22.34 -18.49
C VAL A 72 -7.98 22.38 -18.10
N SER A 73 -7.50 21.42 -17.30
CA SER A 73 -6.09 21.28 -16.93
C SER A 73 -5.53 19.96 -17.46
N PRO A 74 -4.63 19.99 -18.47
CA PRO A 74 -3.98 18.78 -18.97
C PRO A 74 -3.10 18.09 -17.91
N VAL A 75 -2.60 18.84 -16.92
CA VAL A 75 -1.85 18.29 -15.77
C VAL A 75 -2.76 17.43 -14.90
N VAL A 76 -3.95 17.95 -14.56
CA VAL A 76 -4.93 17.21 -13.74
C VAL A 76 -5.46 15.99 -14.48
N ALA A 77 -5.71 16.12 -15.78
CA ALA A 77 -6.08 14.99 -16.63
C ALA A 77 -5.00 13.89 -16.65
N ALA A 78 -3.72 14.27 -16.72
CA ALA A 78 -2.61 13.34 -16.66
C ALA A 78 -2.53 12.69 -15.27
N LEU A 79 -2.56 13.45 -14.18
CA LEU A 79 -2.51 12.92 -12.81
C LEU A 79 -3.65 11.95 -12.48
N ALA A 80 -4.88 12.25 -12.94
CA ALA A 80 -6.04 11.39 -12.74
C ALA A 80 -5.97 10.05 -13.49
N LYS A 81 -5.33 10.03 -14.67
CA LYS A 81 -5.20 8.83 -15.51
C LYS A 81 -3.92 8.04 -15.25
N THR A 82 -2.93 8.65 -14.62
CA THR A 82 -1.61 8.06 -14.41
C THR A 82 -1.51 7.28 -13.11
N GLN A 83 -0.51 6.41 -13.07
CA GLN A 83 -0.06 5.62 -11.93
C GLN A 83 0.54 6.46 -10.79
N PHE A 84 0.06 7.70 -10.57
CA PHE A 84 0.60 8.59 -9.54
C PHE A 84 0.63 7.89 -8.17
N ASP A 85 -0.45 7.20 -7.80
CA ASP A 85 -0.54 6.36 -6.61
C ASP A 85 0.58 5.30 -6.55
N ASP A 86 0.90 4.65 -7.67
CA ASP A 86 1.96 3.63 -7.76
C ASP A 86 3.37 4.25 -7.53
N TYR A 87 3.55 5.55 -7.77
CA TYR A 87 4.81 6.26 -7.57
C TYR A 87 4.95 6.90 -6.18
N VAL A 88 3.85 7.30 -5.54
CA VAL A 88 3.88 8.01 -4.26
C VAL A 88 3.47 7.17 -3.06
N LYS A 89 2.63 6.14 -3.26
CA LYS A 89 2.18 5.27 -2.17
C LYS A 89 3.15 4.10 -1.99
N ARG A 90 3.57 3.89 -0.74
CA ARG A 90 4.49 2.82 -0.34
C ARG A 90 3.74 1.73 0.41
N VAL A 91 4.17 0.50 0.23
CA VAL A 91 3.86 -0.59 1.16
C VAL A 91 4.77 -0.43 2.38
N ARG A 92 4.18 -0.48 3.58
CA ARG A 92 4.87 -0.42 4.86
C ARG A 92 4.51 -1.65 5.68
N VAL A 93 5.47 -2.11 6.47
CA VAL A 93 5.25 -3.15 7.46
C VAL A 93 5.59 -2.54 8.82
N PHE A 94 4.61 -2.52 9.70
CA PHE A 94 4.75 -2.11 11.08
C PHE A 94 4.81 -3.34 11.97
N ALA A 95 5.61 -3.28 13.02
CA ALA A 95 5.64 -4.34 14.01
C ALA A 95 5.81 -3.76 15.42
N GLU A 96 5.41 -4.54 16.44
CA GLU A 96 5.70 -4.24 17.84
C GLU A 96 7.21 -3.94 18.00
N PRO A 97 7.63 -2.94 18.82
CA PRO A 97 9.02 -2.46 18.80
C PRO A 97 10.10 -3.51 19.02
N THR A 98 9.85 -4.53 19.83
CA THR A 98 10.77 -5.63 20.08
C THR A 98 10.85 -6.55 18.87
N LEU A 99 9.70 -6.96 18.32
CA LEU A 99 9.60 -7.72 17.09
C LEU A 99 10.25 -6.99 15.90
N ALA A 100 9.99 -5.69 15.75
CA ALA A 100 10.57 -4.87 14.68
C ALA A 100 12.10 -4.89 14.69
N LYS A 101 12.72 -4.85 15.88
CA LYS A 101 14.18 -4.96 16.03
C LYS A 101 14.71 -6.34 15.66
N GLU A 102 13.99 -7.39 16.06
CA GLU A 102 14.34 -8.78 15.74
C GLU A 102 14.22 -9.06 14.23
N LEU A 103 13.24 -8.46 13.56
CA LEU A 103 13.01 -8.61 12.12
C LEU A 103 13.98 -7.76 11.28
N ALA A 104 14.32 -6.54 11.72
CA ALA A 104 15.19 -5.63 10.98
C ALA A 104 16.61 -6.19 10.74
N GLY A 105 17.06 -7.12 11.58
CA GLY A 105 18.35 -7.79 11.44
C GLY A 105 18.36 -9.03 10.53
N ARG A 106 17.21 -9.44 9.97
CA ARG A 106 17.05 -10.70 9.24
C ARG A 106 16.87 -10.46 7.74
N SER A 107 17.77 -10.98 6.93
CA SER A 107 17.63 -10.97 5.46
C SER A 107 16.46 -11.83 4.99
N GLU A 108 16.15 -12.89 5.73
CA GLU A 108 15.10 -13.88 5.46
C GLU A 108 13.70 -13.29 5.60
N PHE A 109 13.54 -12.17 6.31
CA PHE A 109 12.24 -11.54 6.50
C PHE A 109 11.60 -11.11 5.16
N VAL A 110 12.41 -10.67 4.20
CA VAL A 110 11.93 -10.32 2.85
C VAL A 110 11.45 -11.56 2.11
N GLU A 111 12.08 -12.71 2.33
CA GLU A 111 11.66 -13.99 1.74
C GLU A 111 10.34 -14.46 2.34
N TRP A 112 10.16 -14.32 3.66
CA TRP A 112 8.90 -14.65 4.33
C TRP A 112 7.75 -13.79 3.81
N LEU A 113 7.97 -12.48 3.66
CA LEU A 113 6.99 -11.57 3.05
C LEU A 113 6.68 -11.93 1.60
N THR A 114 7.68 -12.35 0.83
CA THR A 114 7.49 -12.73 -0.58
C THR A 114 6.70 -14.02 -0.71
N GLU A 115 6.99 -15.02 0.12
CA GLU A 115 6.26 -16.29 0.12
C GLU A 115 4.84 -16.12 0.66
N ALA A 116 4.67 -15.35 1.73
CA ALA A 116 3.35 -15.02 2.26
C ALA A 116 2.51 -14.17 1.29
N ALA A 117 3.13 -13.42 0.37
CA ALA A 117 2.43 -12.64 -0.64
C ALA A 117 2.13 -13.41 -1.94
N ARG A 118 2.49 -14.69 -2.03
CA ARG A 118 2.03 -15.59 -3.10
C ARG A 118 0.61 -16.08 -2.78
#